data_AF-A0A2H5UWR2-F1
#
_entry.id   AF-A0A2H5UWR2-F1
#
_cell.length_a   1.000
_cell.length_b   1.000
_cell.length_c   1.000
_cell.angle_alpha   90.00
_cell.angle_beta   90.00
_cell.angle_gamma   90.00
#
_symmetry.space_group_name_H-M   'P 1'
#
loop_
_entity.id
_entity.type
_entity.pdbx_description
1 polymer ?
#
loop_
_entity_poly.entity_id
_entity_poly.type
_entity_poly.pdbx_seq_one_letter_code
_entity_poly.pdbx_strand_id
1 'polypeptide(L)'
;MPRKIVVKISGEPKKASEQQPEKEVIPTVEPEEQPKPAEILEETPSVEEPEPAQLGEEDMLEKALKQYDELQMEIQRQRDKDRKFQEFCIAQEVEPRIIRNILSRFSEERKKLLQKAEEVLRIMREAKEALDAKFAKVEEELIWATIELNTMQIEPGKNTKSVTMKEELEARISQLRKELPVLRNRVKAFEEKIRELAEIPKTVVDLTTEKEIAGKIFEDARKKFILVHGPKADAMLRAEIEKTAQSENIPREYATILVWRRFSAGSSQ
;
A
#
# COMPACT_ATOMS: atom_id res chain seq x y z
N MET A 1 -8.89 -47.80 9.67
CA MET A 1 -8.33 -48.01 11.03
C MET A 1 -8.11 -49.49 11.26
N PRO A 2 -7.07 -49.95 12.00
CA PRO A 2 -5.73 -49.40 12.30
C PRO A 2 -4.67 -50.14 11.42
N ARG A 3 -3.33 -50.27 11.61
CA ARG A 3 -2.22 -49.77 12.49
C ARG A 3 -1.05 -49.37 11.51
N LYS A 4 -0.03 -48.52 11.75
CA LYS A 4 0.70 -47.92 12.89
C LYS A 4 1.94 -48.74 13.40
N ILE A 5 3.12 -48.07 13.45
CA ILE A 5 4.46 -48.44 14.02
C ILE A 5 5.18 -49.61 13.26
N VAL A 6 6.52 -49.70 13.02
CA VAL A 6 7.74 -49.53 13.86
C VAL A 6 9.01 -49.10 13.04
N VAL A 7 10.06 -48.60 13.73
CA VAL A 7 11.34 -48.04 13.21
C VAL A 7 12.58 -48.87 13.62
N LYS A 8 13.64 -48.89 12.78
CA LYS A 8 15.10 -49.06 13.07
C LYS A 8 15.88 -48.78 11.76
N ILE A 9 16.98 -48.01 11.63
CA ILE A 9 18.19 -47.74 12.45
C ILE A 9 19.27 -48.83 12.37
N SER A 10 20.22 -48.66 11.42
CA SER A 10 21.69 -48.75 11.56
C SER A 10 22.38 -48.78 10.17
N GLY A 11 23.60 -48.29 9.98
CA GLY A 11 24.45 -47.56 10.93
C GLY A 11 25.75 -46.98 10.35
N GLU A 12 26.39 -46.17 11.19
CA GLU A 12 27.78 -45.71 11.22
C GLU A 12 28.81 -46.89 11.30
N PRO A 13 30.18 -46.72 11.26
CA PRO A 13 30.91 -45.71 12.06
C PRO A 13 32.38 -45.29 11.67
N LYS A 14 33.03 -44.53 12.58
CA LYS A 14 34.51 -44.45 12.88
C LYS A 14 35.40 -43.58 11.95
N LYS A 15 36.42 -42.83 12.43
CA LYS A 15 36.92 -42.56 13.82
C LYS A 15 37.92 -41.38 13.90
N ALA A 16 38.11 -40.85 15.13
CA ALA A 16 39.36 -40.24 15.67
C ALA A 16 39.85 -38.89 15.09
N SER A 17 40.51 -37.95 15.79
CA SER A 17 40.91 -37.74 17.22
C SER A 17 41.59 -36.32 17.35
N GLU A 18 42.22 -35.78 18.42
CA GLU A 18 42.66 -36.24 19.77
C GLU A 18 42.89 -35.06 20.78
N GLN A 19 42.42 -35.20 22.03
CA GLN A 19 43.00 -34.76 23.34
C GLN A 19 43.32 -33.28 23.78
N GLN A 20 43.58 -33.18 25.10
CA GLN A 20 43.65 -32.07 26.10
C GLN A 20 45.14 -31.81 26.55
N PRO A 21 45.56 -31.00 27.60
CA PRO A 21 44.91 -30.66 28.90
C PRO A 21 45.23 -29.26 29.55
N GLU A 22 45.14 -29.17 30.90
CA GLU A 22 44.90 -27.96 31.73
C GLU A 22 46.12 -27.32 32.46
N LYS A 23 45.89 -26.26 33.28
CA LYS A 23 46.57 -26.01 34.58
C LYS A 23 45.89 -25.00 35.53
N GLU A 24 46.27 -25.03 36.82
CA GLU A 24 45.68 -24.32 38.00
C GLU A 24 46.26 -22.87 38.23
N VAL A 25 45.96 -22.03 39.25
CA VAL A 25 46.10 -22.12 40.75
C VAL A 25 45.37 -20.94 41.46
N ILE A 26 45.02 -21.04 42.77
CA ILE A 26 44.45 -20.02 43.72
C ILE A 26 44.87 -20.35 45.20
N PRO A 27 44.52 -19.66 46.34
CA PRO A 27 43.73 -18.43 46.63
C PRO A 27 44.37 -17.46 47.71
N THR A 28 43.55 -16.74 48.53
CA THR A 28 43.84 -16.05 49.86
C THR A 28 44.57 -14.67 49.87
N VAL A 29 44.40 -13.68 50.78
CA VAL A 29 43.75 -13.53 52.13
C VAL A 29 43.02 -12.15 52.31
N GLU A 30 42.19 -12.01 53.35
CA GLU A 30 41.40 -10.86 53.94
C GLU A 30 42.21 -9.87 54.85
N PRO A 31 41.63 -8.88 55.63
CA PRO A 31 40.50 -7.92 55.47
C PRO A 31 40.81 -6.45 55.97
N GLU A 32 39.75 -5.64 56.22
CA GLU A 32 39.66 -4.35 56.99
C GLU A 32 40.26 -3.08 56.33
N GLU A 33 39.80 -1.83 56.56
CA GLU A 33 38.93 -1.22 57.62
C GLU A 33 37.98 -0.12 57.04
N GLN A 34 37.06 0.46 57.84
CA GLN A 34 36.09 1.53 57.47
C GLN A 34 36.53 2.92 58.03
N PRO A 35 36.13 4.12 57.48
CA PRO A 35 34.71 4.55 57.33
C PRO A 35 34.35 5.58 56.21
N LYS A 36 33.05 5.97 56.19
CA LYS A 36 32.44 7.14 55.50
C LYS A 36 32.63 8.46 56.33
N PRO A 37 32.16 9.67 55.94
CA PRO A 37 31.35 10.09 54.76
C PRO A 37 31.80 11.38 54.03
N ALA A 38 31.17 11.66 52.88
CA ALA A 38 30.92 13.03 52.37
C ALA A 38 29.73 13.03 51.38
N GLU A 39 28.97 14.11 51.33
CA GLU A 39 27.88 14.32 50.37
C GLU A 39 28.35 15.22 49.22
N ILE A 40 28.13 14.80 47.97
CA ILE A 40 27.83 15.71 46.86
C ILE A 40 26.72 15.05 46.05
N LEU A 41 25.50 15.55 46.19
CA LEU A 41 24.43 15.31 45.21
C LEU A 41 24.60 16.35 44.11
N GLU A 42 25.24 15.96 43.01
CA GLU A 42 25.24 16.80 41.80
C GLU A 42 23.81 16.87 41.25
N GLU A 43 23.28 18.08 41.12
CA GLU A 43 22.02 18.31 40.40
C GLU A 43 22.21 17.98 38.92
N THR A 44 21.88 16.75 38.52
CA THR A 44 21.67 16.42 37.10
C THR A 44 20.56 17.32 36.55
N PRO A 45 20.84 18.25 35.62
CA PRO A 45 19.77 19.07 35.06
C PRO A 45 18.80 18.17 34.30
N SER A 46 17.50 18.44 34.45
CA SER A 46 16.46 17.71 33.74
C SER A 46 16.65 17.87 32.24
N VAL A 47 17.12 16.81 31.57
CA VAL A 47 17.10 16.73 30.11
C VAL A 47 15.65 16.53 29.70
N GLU A 48 14.99 17.60 29.29
CA GLU A 48 13.80 17.49 28.44
C GLU A 48 14.23 16.76 27.16
N GLU A 49 13.76 15.53 26.96
CA GLU A 49 13.99 14.81 25.70
C GLU A 49 13.27 15.55 24.57
N PRO A 50 13.98 16.11 23.57
CA PRO A 50 13.33 16.80 22.46
C PRO A 50 12.71 15.75 21.53
N GLU A 51 11.37 15.69 21.45
CA GLU A 51 10.60 14.64 20.77
C GLU A 51 11.19 14.21 19.40
N PRO A 52 11.94 13.09 19.31
CA PRO A 52 12.64 12.74 18.08
C PRO A 52 11.80 11.82 17.18
N ALA A 53 10.84 11.11 17.76
CA ALA A 53 10.02 10.11 17.06
C ALA A 53 8.96 10.73 16.16
N GLN A 54 8.35 11.85 16.57
CA GLN A 54 7.19 12.43 15.88
C GLN A 54 7.50 12.86 14.44
N LEU A 55 8.70 13.39 14.16
CA LEU A 55 9.10 13.72 12.78
C LEU A 55 9.23 12.47 11.91
N GLY A 56 9.83 11.39 12.43
CA GLY A 56 10.02 10.15 11.69
C GLY A 56 8.71 9.42 11.34
N GLU A 57 7.68 9.54 12.19
CA GLU A 57 6.33 9.06 11.89
C GLU A 57 5.68 9.85 10.75
N GLU A 58 5.73 11.18 10.81
CA GLU A 58 5.07 12.06 9.83
C GLU A 58 5.80 12.00 8.47
N ASP A 59 7.14 11.93 8.46
CA ASP A 59 7.97 11.67 7.27
C ASP A 59 7.60 10.33 6.58
N MET A 60 7.33 9.28 7.37
CA MET A 60 6.88 7.98 6.85
C MET A 60 5.51 8.11 6.17
N LEU A 61 4.60 8.86 6.79
CA LEU A 61 3.24 9.07 6.32
C LEU A 61 3.20 9.89 5.02
N GLU A 62 3.98 10.97 4.93
CA GLU A 62 4.14 11.74 3.68
C GLU A 62 4.77 10.90 2.57
N LYS A 63 5.83 10.14 2.89
CA LYS A 63 6.50 9.24 1.94
C LYS A 63 5.55 8.18 1.37
N ALA A 64 4.69 7.59 2.21
CA ALA A 64 3.70 6.59 1.79
C ALA A 64 2.67 7.20 0.83
N LEU A 65 2.10 8.37 1.17
CA LEU A 65 1.16 9.09 0.30
C LEU A 65 1.79 9.49 -1.03
N LYS A 66 3.03 10.01 -1.02
CA LYS A 66 3.78 10.36 -2.22
C LYS A 66 3.98 9.16 -3.15
N GLN A 67 4.33 7.99 -2.62
CA GLN A 67 4.50 6.79 -3.44
C GLN A 67 3.16 6.27 -4.01
N TYR A 68 2.06 6.42 -3.26
CA TYR A 68 0.72 6.18 -3.79
C TYR A 68 0.40 7.10 -4.98
N ASP A 69 0.66 8.40 -4.86
CA ASP A 69 0.38 9.36 -5.94
C ASP A 69 1.31 9.14 -7.15
N GLU A 70 2.58 8.79 -6.94
CA GLU A 70 3.51 8.37 -8.00
C GLU A 70 3.06 7.10 -8.74
N LEU A 71 2.42 6.15 -8.07
CA LEU A 71 1.82 4.97 -8.71
C LEU A 71 0.60 5.37 -9.55
N GLN A 72 -0.29 6.22 -9.04
CA GLN A 72 -1.46 6.68 -9.78
C GLN A 72 -1.07 7.47 -11.04
N MET A 73 -0.03 8.32 -10.96
CA MET A 73 0.54 9.00 -12.14
C MET A 73 1.08 8.02 -13.18
N GLU A 74 1.72 6.92 -12.78
CA GLU A 74 2.20 5.89 -13.71
C GLU A 74 1.07 5.07 -14.35
N ILE A 75 0.01 4.76 -13.60
CA ILE A 75 -1.21 4.11 -14.12
C ILE A 75 -1.88 5.00 -15.17
N GLN A 76 -2.10 6.29 -14.86
CA GLN A 76 -2.67 7.24 -15.81
C GLN A 76 -1.77 7.41 -17.04
N ARG A 77 -0.45 7.52 -16.86
CA ARG A 77 0.53 7.57 -17.97
C ARG A 77 0.46 6.31 -18.85
N GLN A 78 0.16 5.14 -18.29
CA GLN A 78 -0.04 3.92 -19.07
C GLN A 78 -1.34 3.98 -19.88
N ARG A 79 -2.45 4.48 -19.30
CA ARG A 79 -3.69 4.75 -20.05
C ARG A 79 -3.47 5.76 -21.17
N ASP A 80 -2.65 6.79 -20.96
CA ASP A 80 -2.33 7.78 -22.00
C ASP A 80 -1.48 7.21 -23.14
N LYS A 81 -0.59 6.24 -22.87
CA LYS A 81 0.08 5.47 -23.95
C LYS A 81 -0.94 4.67 -24.78
N ASP A 82 -1.86 3.98 -24.11
CA ASP A 82 -2.89 3.16 -24.79
C ASP A 82 -3.81 4.06 -25.63
N ARG A 83 -4.30 5.16 -25.07
CA ARG A 83 -5.02 6.24 -25.76
C ARG A 83 -4.26 6.72 -27.01
N LYS A 84 -2.99 7.10 -26.88
CA LYS A 84 -2.18 7.58 -28.01
C LYS A 84 -1.90 6.48 -29.05
N PHE A 85 -1.82 5.22 -28.64
CA PHE A 85 -1.70 4.11 -29.57
C PHE A 85 -3.01 3.81 -30.31
N GLN A 86 -4.17 3.95 -29.67
CA GLN A 86 -5.47 3.89 -30.35
C GLN A 86 -5.65 5.05 -31.35
N GLU A 87 -5.31 6.29 -30.97
CA GLU A 87 -5.28 7.44 -31.89
C GLU A 87 -4.37 7.16 -33.11
N PHE A 88 -3.17 6.62 -32.88
CA PHE A 88 -2.26 6.23 -33.96
C PHE A 88 -2.85 5.12 -34.84
N CYS A 89 -3.49 4.10 -34.25
CA CYS A 89 -4.17 3.03 -34.98
C CYS A 89 -5.38 3.53 -35.79
N ILE A 90 -5.97 4.68 -35.44
CA ILE A 90 -7.05 5.34 -36.20
C ILE A 90 -6.48 6.18 -37.35
N ALA A 91 -5.36 6.87 -37.12
CA ALA A 91 -4.72 7.73 -38.12
C ALA A 91 -3.90 6.97 -39.18
N GLN A 92 -3.23 5.88 -38.79
CA GLN A 92 -2.30 5.11 -39.63
C GLN A 92 -2.73 3.65 -39.74
N GLU A 93 -2.49 3.03 -40.90
CA GLU A 93 -2.73 1.59 -41.07
C GLU A 93 -1.64 0.78 -40.35
N VAL A 94 -2.06 0.08 -39.29
CA VAL A 94 -1.17 -0.72 -38.44
C VAL A 94 -1.58 -2.19 -38.55
N GLU A 95 -0.65 -3.04 -38.97
CA GLU A 95 -0.89 -4.48 -39.06
C GLU A 95 -1.30 -5.07 -37.69
N PRO A 96 -2.21 -6.06 -37.65
CA PRO A 96 -2.59 -6.75 -36.40
C PRO A 96 -1.41 -7.39 -35.66
N ARG A 97 -0.34 -7.77 -36.38
CA ARG A 97 0.93 -8.24 -35.82
C ARG A 97 1.65 -7.15 -35.02
N ILE A 98 1.68 -5.92 -35.53
CA ILE A 98 2.30 -4.77 -34.87
C ILE A 98 1.48 -4.36 -33.64
N ILE A 99 0.14 -4.40 -33.75
CA ILE A 99 -0.78 -4.20 -32.62
C ILE A 99 -0.47 -5.19 -31.49
N ARG A 100 -0.45 -6.50 -31.76
CA ARG A 100 -0.08 -7.52 -30.77
C ARG A 100 1.29 -7.28 -30.13
N ASN A 101 2.29 -6.90 -30.91
CA ASN A 101 3.64 -6.62 -30.40
C ASN A 101 3.66 -5.44 -29.41
N ILE A 102 2.86 -4.39 -29.64
CA ILE A 102 2.79 -3.22 -28.73
C ILE A 102 1.93 -3.55 -27.50
N LEU A 103 0.82 -4.27 -27.65
CA LEU A 103 0.00 -4.71 -26.52
C LEU A 103 0.71 -5.72 -25.60
N SER A 104 1.63 -6.53 -26.16
CA SER A 104 2.56 -7.35 -25.37
C SER A 104 3.48 -6.47 -24.50
N ARG A 105 4.05 -5.39 -25.06
CA ARG A 105 4.84 -4.42 -24.28
C ARG A 105 4.01 -3.74 -23.19
N PHE A 106 2.78 -3.30 -23.48
CA PHE A 106 1.88 -2.76 -22.45
C PHE A 106 1.55 -3.79 -21.37
N SER A 107 1.49 -5.08 -21.71
CA SER A 107 1.29 -6.17 -20.74
C SER A 107 2.50 -6.34 -19.81
N GLU A 108 3.73 -6.23 -20.32
CA GLU A 108 4.94 -6.20 -19.49
C GLU A 108 5.03 -4.94 -18.63
N GLU A 109 4.57 -3.79 -19.12
CA GLU A 109 4.47 -2.55 -18.33
C GLU A 109 3.42 -2.68 -17.21
N ARG A 110 2.26 -3.30 -17.47
CA ARG A 110 1.26 -3.64 -16.44
C ARG A 110 1.83 -4.55 -15.35
N LYS A 111 2.65 -5.56 -15.68
CA LYS A 111 3.30 -6.41 -14.65
C LYS A 111 4.20 -5.60 -13.71
N LYS A 112 4.92 -4.59 -14.24
CA LYS A 112 5.74 -3.68 -13.41
C LYS A 112 4.88 -2.78 -12.52
N LEU A 113 3.74 -2.28 -13.03
CA LEU A 113 2.75 -1.55 -12.23
C LEU A 113 2.20 -2.41 -11.09
N LEU A 114 1.95 -3.71 -11.32
CA LEU A 114 1.53 -4.64 -10.26
C LEU A 114 2.59 -4.82 -9.17
N GLN A 115 3.86 -5.01 -9.56
CA GLN A 115 4.98 -5.10 -8.62
C GLN A 115 5.15 -3.81 -7.79
N LYS A 116 5.01 -2.63 -8.42
CA LYS A 116 5.03 -1.36 -7.71
C LYS A 116 3.81 -1.21 -6.79
N ALA A 117 2.62 -1.61 -7.22
CA ALA A 117 1.40 -1.55 -6.42
C ALA A 117 1.48 -2.43 -5.17
N GLU A 118 2.11 -3.60 -5.24
CA GLU A 118 2.33 -4.49 -4.08
C GLU A 118 3.29 -3.87 -3.04
N GLU A 119 4.38 -3.26 -3.49
CA GLU A 119 5.32 -2.55 -2.60
C GLU A 119 4.70 -1.29 -1.97
N VAL A 120 3.96 -0.50 -2.74
CA VAL A 120 3.23 0.67 -2.22
C VAL A 120 2.12 0.24 -1.24
N LEU A 121 1.45 -0.88 -1.49
CA LEU A 121 0.47 -1.48 -0.56
C LEU A 121 1.11 -1.93 0.75
N ARG A 122 2.34 -2.45 0.72
CA ARG A 122 3.12 -2.77 1.93
C ARG A 122 3.41 -1.49 2.73
N ILE A 123 4.01 -0.48 2.10
CA ILE A 123 4.40 0.78 2.74
C ILE A 123 3.18 1.54 3.29
N MET A 124 2.05 1.55 2.57
CA MET A 124 0.81 2.17 3.06
C MET A 124 0.23 1.44 4.27
N ARG A 125 0.40 0.11 4.40
CA ARG A 125 -0.03 -0.64 5.60
C ARG A 125 0.86 -0.34 6.80
N GLU A 126 2.18 -0.36 6.62
CA GLU A 126 3.16 0.00 7.67
C GLU A 126 2.88 1.42 8.21
N ALA A 127 2.58 2.37 7.32
CA ALA A 127 2.18 3.72 7.69
C ALA A 127 0.81 3.80 8.40
N LYS A 128 -0.17 2.95 8.03
CA LYS A 128 -1.44 2.84 8.75
C LYS A 128 -1.24 2.25 10.16
N GLU A 129 -0.41 1.23 10.30
CA GLU A 129 -0.11 0.60 11.59
C GLU A 129 0.55 1.58 12.56
N ALA A 130 1.41 2.48 12.07
CA ALA A 130 1.92 3.62 12.85
C ALA A 130 0.81 4.60 13.28
N LEU A 131 -0.12 4.96 12.39
CA LEU A 131 -1.29 5.80 12.75
C LEU A 131 -2.23 5.12 13.75
N ASP A 132 -2.45 3.81 13.64
CA ASP A 132 -3.27 3.03 14.58
C ASP A 132 -2.61 3.01 15.97
N ALA A 133 -1.29 2.82 16.04
CA ALA A 133 -0.53 2.89 17.29
C ALA A 133 -0.57 4.29 17.93
N LYS A 134 -0.43 5.35 17.12
CA LYS A 134 -0.57 6.74 17.59
C LYS A 134 -1.98 7.04 18.09
N PHE A 135 -3.02 6.57 17.38
CA PHE A 135 -4.41 6.68 17.81
C PHE A 135 -4.63 5.98 19.16
N ALA A 136 -4.15 4.74 19.31
CA ALA A 136 -4.28 3.98 20.56
C ALA A 136 -3.58 4.68 21.74
N LYS A 137 -2.37 5.23 21.53
CA LYS A 137 -1.66 6.00 22.56
C LYS A 137 -2.45 7.24 23.00
N VAL A 138 -2.98 8.01 22.06
CA VAL A 138 -3.78 9.22 22.35
C VAL A 138 -5.12 8.86 23.04
N GLU A 139 -5.70 7.69 22.73
CA GLU A 139 -6.90 7.18 23.40
C GLU A 139 -6.60 6.72 24.84
N GLU A 140 -5.46 6.04 25.06
CA GLU A 140 -4.98 5.69 26.41
C GLU A 140 -4.64 6.94 27.25
N GLU A 141 -3.90 7.92 26.70
CA GLU A 141 -3.61 9.19 27.40
C GLU A 141 -4.90 9.93 27.80
N LEU A 142 -5.94 9.90 26.95
CA LEU A 142 -7.24 10.50 27.25
C LEU A 142 -7.96 9.76 28.38
N ILE A 143 -7.90 8.43 28.40
CA ILE A 143 -8.48 7.60 29.46
C ILE A 143 -7.77 7.88 30.79
N TRP A 144 -6.43 7.86 30.83
CA TRP A 144 -5.67 8.14 32.05
C TRP A 144 -5.92 9.54 32.60
N ALA A 145 -5.84 10.59 31.77
CA ALA A 145 -6.11 11.96 32.21
C ALA A 145 -7.55 12.11 32.75
N THR A 146 -8.53 11.41 32.14
CA THR A 146 -9.92 11.40 32.62
C THR A 146 -10.05 10.67 33.96
N ILE A 147 -9.35 9.54 34.16
CA ILE A 147 -9.33 8.80 35.44
C ILE A 147 -8.70 9.66 36.55
N GLU A 148 -7.57 10.32 36.26
CA GLU A 148 -6.87 11.17 37.22
C GLU A 148 -7.72 12.38 37.63
N LEU A 149 -8.29 13.11 36.66
CA LEU A 149 -9.19 14.23 36.94
C LEU A 149 -10.39 13.81 37.81
N ASN A 150 -11.04 12.69 37.47
CA ASN A 150 -12.15 12.16 38.26
C ASN A 150 -11.71 11.77 39.68
N THR A 151 -10.52 11.18 39.84
CA THR A 151 -9.95 10.83 41.15
C THR A 151 -9.71 12.08 41.99
N MET A 152 -9.14 13.14 41.40
CA MET A 152 -8.95 14.43 42.08
C MET A 152 -10.27 15.16 42.41
N GLN A 153 -11.38 14.83 41.73
CA GLN A 153 -12.72 15.33 42.08
C GLN A 153 -13.34 14.55 43.26
N ILE A 154 -13.00 13.27 43.44
CA ILE A 154 -13.50 12.39 44.52
C ILE A 154 -12.71 12.57 45.83
N GLU A 155 -11.52 13.18 45.81
CA GLU A 155 -10.74 13.55 47.00
C GLU A 155 -10.79 15.07 47.35
N PRO A 156 -11.92 15.61 47.86
CA PRO A 156 -11.99 17.01 48.27
C PRO A 156 -11.21 17.25 49.58
N GLY A 157 -10.01 17.82 49.47
CA GLY A 157 -9.23 18.25 50.65
C GLY A 157 -7.78 18.66 50.43
N LYS A 158 -7.15 18.28 49.30
CA LYS A 158 -5.74 18.63 49.02
C LYS A 158 -5.61 20.04 48.44
N ASN A 159 -4.85 20.90 49.14
CA ASN A 159 -4.26 22.23 48.84
C ASN A 159 -4.53 22.90 47.47
N THR A 160 -4.46 24.24 47.43
CA THR A 160 -4.62 25.10 46.24
C THR A 160 -3.88 24.66 44.97
N LYS A 161 -2.72 23.99 45.09
CA LYS A 161 -2.00 23.38 43.95
C LYS A 161 -2.83 22.34 43.16
N SER A 162 -3.89 21.78 43.74
CA SER A 162 -4.79 20.85 43.04
C SER A 162 -5.77 21.55 42.09
N VAL A 163 -5.92 22.88 42.17
CA VAL A 163 -6.79 23.64 41.27
C VAL A 163 -6.13 23.80 39.90
N THR A 164 -4.88 24.28 39.85
CA THR A 164 -4.11 24.38 38.60
C THR A 164 -3.91 23.02 37.93
N MET A 165 -3.61 21.97 38.70
CA MET A 165 -3.48 20.60 38.16
C MET A 165 -4.79 20.11 37.50
N LYS A 166 -5.96 20.49 38.02
CA LYS A 166 -7.26 20.17 37.40
C LYS A 166 -7.48 20.95 36.12
N GLU A 167 -7.17 22.25 36.11
CA GLU A 167 -7.26 23.09 34.91
C GLU A 167 -6.33 22.60 33.79
N GLU A 168 -5.11 22.15 34.14
CA GLU A 168 -4.14 21.52 33.24
C GLU A 168 -4.67 20.19 32.67
N LEU A 169 -5.24 19.31 33.50
CA LEU A 169 -5.87 18.06 33.06
C LEU A 169 -7.11 18.30 32.19
N GLU A 170 -7.98 19.25 32.53
CA GLU A 170 -9.14 19.63 31.72
C GLU A 170 -8.72 20.20 30.35
N ALA A 171 -7.63 20.98 30.31
CA ALA A 171 -7.03 21.45 29.07
C ALA A 171 -6.45 20.30 28.24
N ARG A 172 -5.70 19.36 28.84
CA ARG A 172 -5.11 18.20 28.14
C ARG A 172 -6.19 17.26 27.59
N ILE A 173 -7.21 16.93 28.38
CA ILE A 173 -8.40 16.18 27.95
C ILE A 173 -9.08 16.89 26.76
N SER A 174 -9.18 18.22 26.79
CA SER A 174 -9.77 19.02 25.72
C SER A 174 -8.90 19.13 24.46
N GLN A 175 -7.60 18.87 24.55
CA GLN A 175 -6.69 18.72 23.40
C GLN A 175 -6.83 17.32 22.79
N LEU A 176 -6.67 16.26 23.59
CA LEU A 176 -6.74 14.86 23.15
C LEU A 176 -8.09 14.53 22.48
N ARG A 177 -9.20 15.06 23.01
CA ARG A 177 -10.54 14.95 22.38
C ARG A 177 -10.67 15.63 21.02
N LYS A 178 -9.79 16.59 20.67
CA LYS A 178 -9.72 17.21 19.33
C LYS A 178 -8.79 16.45 18.40
N GLU A 179 -7.76 15.80 18.94
CA GLU A 179 -6.78 15.01 18.18
C GLU A 179 -7.35 13.67 17.68
N LEU A 180 -8.08 12.93 18.53
CA LEU A 180 -8.66 11.62 18.15
C LEU A 180 -9.52 11.67 16.87
N PRO A 181 -10.42 12.65 16.64
CA PRO A 181 -11.12 12.79 15.37
C PRO A 181 -10.20 13.00 14.16
N VAL A 182 -9.09 13.72 14.32
CA VAL A 182 -8.12 13.98 13.24
C VAL A 182 -7.38 12.68 12.89
N LEU A 183 -6.79 12.01 13.89
CA LEU A 183 -6.12 10.71 13.69
C LEU A 183 -7.07 9.67 13.09
N ARG A 184 -8.32 9.58 13.57
CA ARG A 184 -9.34 8.66 13.03
C ARG A 184 -9.69 8.93 11.57
N ASN A 185 -9.66 10.18 11.14
CA ASN A 185 -9.87 10.55 9.74
C ASN A 185 -8.63 10.25 8.88
N ARG A 186 -7.41 10.44 9.41
CA ARG A 186 -6.16 10.00 8.75
C ARG A 186 -6.16 8.49 8.52
N VAL A 187 -6.47 7.69 9.54
CA VAL A 187 -6.57 6.22 9.45
C VAL A 187 -7.54 5.81 8.33
N LYS A 188 -8.75 6.38 8.28
CA LYS A 188 -9.73 6.09 7.22
C LYS A 188 -9.22 6.41 5.82
N ALA A 189 -8.55 7.56 5.63
CA ALA A 189 -8.00 7.93 4.33
C ALA A 189 -6.90 6.95 3.87
N PHE A 190 -6.14 6.37 4.80
CA PHE A 190 -5.22 5.27 4.51
C PHE A 190 -5.97 3.96 4.20
N GLU A 191 -7.04 3.60 4.94
CA GLU A 191 -7.86 2.42 4.66
C GLU A 191 -8.50 2.44 3.26
N GLU A 192 -8.97 3.60 2.82
CA GLU A 192 -9.55 3.79 1.49
C GLU A 192 -8.48 3.58 0.40
N LYS A 193 -7.32 4.25 0.50
CA LYS A 193 -6.20 4.06 -0.44
C LYS A 193 -5.66 2.62 -0.42
N ILE A 194 -5.57 1.97 0.74
CA ILE A 194 -5.15 0.55 0.87
C ILE A 194 -6.15 -0.37 0.17
N ARG A 195 -7.45 -0.07 0.24
CA ARG A 195 -8.49 -0.83 -0.47
C ARG A 195 -8.39 -0.65 -1.98
N GLU A 196 -8.18 0.58 -2.45
CA GLU A 196 -7.95 0.87 -3.87
C GLU A 196 -6.73 0.11 -4.42
N LEU A 197 -5.59 0.19 -3.72
CA LEU A 197 -4.36 -0.55 -4.05
C LEU A 197 -4.59 -2.06 -4.13
N ALA A 198 -5.35 -2.64 -3.18
CA ALA A 198 -5.65 -4.07 -3.14
C ALA A 198 -6.55 -4.57 -4.29
N GLU A 199 -7.27 -3.67 -4.98
CA GLU A 199 -8.06 -3.99 -6.17
C GLU A 199 -7.30 -3.79 -7.49
N ILE A 200 -6.15 -3.12 -7.49
CA ILE A 200 -5.31 -2.94 -8.70
C ILE A 200 -4.96 -4.28 -9.37
N PRO A 201 -4.57 -5.37 -8.67
CA PRO A 201 -4.30 -6.67 -9.30
C PRO A 201 -5.45 -7.24 -10.14
N LYS A 202 -6.70 -6.89 -9.83
CA LYS A 202 -7.91 -7.33 -10.56
C LYS A 202 -8.30 -6.34 -11.66
N THR A 203 -7.98 -5.06 -11.48
CA THR A 203 -8.49 -3.94 -12.30
C THR A 203 -7.44 -3.28 -13.19
N VAL A 204 -6.14 -3.63 -13.09
CA VAL A 204 -5.03 -2.97 -13.81
C VAL A 204 -5.24 -2.89 -15.32
N VAL A 205 -5.90 -3.89 -15.93
CA VAL A 205 -6.24 -3.87 -17.36
C VAL A 205 -7.26 -2.76 -17.67
N ASP A 206 -8.30 -2.62 -16.85
CA ASP A 206 -9.35 -1.61 -17.02
C ASP A 206 -8.84 -0.20 -16.70
N LEU A 207 -8.01 -0.05 -15.67
CA LEU A 207 -7.39 1.22 -15.28
C LEU A 207 -6.42 1.76 -16.35
N THR A 208 -5.78 0.87 -17.13
CA THR A 208 -4.74 1.21 -18.12
C THR A 208 -5.12 0.93 -19.57
N THR A 209 -6.42 0.79 -19.88
CA THR A 209 -6.93 0.69 -21.27
C THR A 209 -7.89 1.84 -21.54
N GLU A 210 -7.74 2.53 -22.67
CA GLU A 210 -8.67 3.58 -23.05
C GLU A 210 -9.94 2.98 -23.69
N LYS A 211 -11.10 3.19 -23.08
CA LYS A 211 -12.38 2.64 -23.57
C LYS A 211 -13.21 3.65 -24.35
N GLU A 212 -12.98 4.95 -24.12
CA GLU A 212 -13.77 6.00 -24.77
C GLU A 212 -13.53 6.10 -26.28
N ILE A 213 -12.29 5.89 -26.74
CA ILE A 213 -11.92 6.00 -28.16
C ILE A 213 -12.58 4.88 -28.95
N ALA A 214 -12.39 3.62 -28.52
CA ALA A 214 -13.09 2.47 -29.11
C ALA A 214 -14.62 2.63 -29.11
N GLY A 215 -15.21 3.18 -28.04
CA GLY A 215 -16.65 3.49 -27.98
C GLY A 215 -17.09 4.53 -29.03
N LYS A 216 -16.35 5.63 -29.17
CA LYS A 216 -16.62 6.68 -30.19
C LYS A 216 -16.50 6.13 -31.62
N ILE A 217 -15.51 5.26 -31.86
CA ILE A 217 -15.31 4.58 -33.15
C ILE A 217 -16.41 3.54 -33.43
N PHE A 218 -16.88 2.80 -32.41
CA PHE A 218 -18.02 1.88 -32.54
C PHE A 218 -19.30 2.61 -32.98
N GLU A 219 -19.60 3.77 -32.38
CA GLU A 219 -20.79 4.55 -32.75
C GLU A 219 -20.72 5.10 -34.18
N ASP A 220 -19.54 5.51 -34.67
CA ASP A 220 -19.36 5.90 -36.08
C ASP A 220 -19.46 4.70 -37.04
N ALA A 221 -18.84 3.58 -36.68
CA ALA A 221 -18.97 2.32 -37.42
C ALA A 221 -20.45 1.88 -37.52
N ARG A 222 -21.23 1.98 -36.42
CA ARG A 222 -22.65 1.61 -36.42
C ARG A 222 -23.48 2.52 -37.32
N LYS A 223 -23.22 3.84 -37.33
CA LYS A 223 -23.90 4.78 -38.25
C LYS A 223 -23.68 4.39 -39.71
N LYS A 224 -22.43 4.12 -40.10
CA LYS A 224 -22.07 3.64 -41.45
C LYS A 224 -22.75 2.30 -41.76
N PHE A 225 -22.73 1.34 -40.84
CA PHE A 225 -23.36 0.03 -41.00
C PHE A 225 -24.89 0.10 -41.16
N ILE A 226 -25.59 1.00 -40.45
CA ILE A 226 -27.05 1.16 -40.55
C ILE A 226 -27.47 1.58 -41.96
N LEU A 227 -26.67 2.41 -42.64
CA LEU A 227 -26.95 2.84 -44.02
C LEU A 227 -26.85 1.69 -45.04
N VAL A 228 -26.06 0.65 -44.77
CA VAL A 228 -25.81 -0.48 -45.69
C VAL A 228 -26.64 -1.73 -45.33
N HIS A 229 -26.84 -2.00 -44.02
CA HIS A 229 -27.42 -3.25 -43.51
C HIS A 229 -28.71 -3.05 -42.69
N GLY A 230 -29.21 -1.81 -42.57
CA GLY A 230 -30.48 -1.50 -41.92
C GLY A 230 -30.55 -1.98 -40.45
N PRO A 231 -31.70 -2.48 -39.97
CA PRO A 231 -31.88 -2.87 -38.56
C PRO A 231 -30.93 -3.96 -38.03
N LYS A 232 -30.30 -4.77 -38.90
CA LYS A 232 -29.36 -5.83 -38.48
C LYS A 232 -27.92 -5.34 -38.28
N ALA A 233 -27.65 -4.09 -38.65
CA ALA A 233 -26.35 -3.43 -38.61
C ALA A 233 -25.56 -3.62 -37.30
N ASP A 234 -26.16 -3.34 -36.14
CA ASP A 234 -25.47 -3.39 -34.85
C ASP A 234 -25.04 -4.82 -34.48
N ALA A 235 -25.90 -5.81 -34.71
CA ALA A 235 -25.60 -7.22 -34.47
C ALA A 235 -24.50 -7.74 -35.42
N MET A 236 -24.57 -7.38 -36.70
CA MET A 236 -23.54 -7.75 -37.69
C MET A 236 -22.19 -7.10 -37.38
N LEU A 237 -22.18 -5.82 -37.02
CA LEU A 237 -20.96 -5.10 -36.62
C LEU A 237 -20.33 -5.71 -35.37
N ARG A 238 -21.12 -6.03 -34.33
CA ARG A 238 -20.62 -6.71 -33.13
C ARG A 238 -20.04 -8.09 -33.45
N ALA A 239 -20.67 -8.86 -34.34
CA ALA A 239 -20.18 -10.16 -34.76
C ALA A 239 -18.86 -10.06 -35.54
N GLU A 240 -18.70 -9.08 -36.43
CA GLU A 240 -17.45 -8.91 -37.20
C GLU A 240 -16.30 -8.36 -36.34
N ILE A 241 -16.59 -7.53 -35.33
CA ILE A 241 -15.62 -7.10 -34.31
C ILE A 241 -15.16 -8.29 -33.47
N GLU A 242 -16.09 -9.11 -32.97
CA GLU A 242 -15.79 -10.30 -32.17
C GLU A 242 -14.97 -11.32 -32.96
N LYS A 243 -15.38 -11.60 -34.20
CA LYS A 243 -14.63 -12.42 -35.17
C LYS A 243 -13.23 -11.89 -35.43
N THR A 244 -13.07 -10.57 -35.61
CA THR A 244 -11.74 -9.95 -35.81
C THR A 244 -10.87 -10.02 -34.55
N ALA A 245 -11.45 -9.79 -33.37
CA ALA A 245 -10.73 -9.91 -32.09
C ALA A 245 -10.18 -11.33 -31.89
N GLN A 246 -11.00 -12.35 -32.18
CA GLN A 246 -10.62 -13.76 -32.09
C GLN A 246 -9.62 -14.18 -33.17
N SER A 247 -9.82 -13.80 -34.45
CA SER A 247 -8.95 -14.22 -35.56
C SER A 247 -7.57 -13.57 -35.51
N GLU A 248 -7.50 -12.30 -35.11
CA GLU A 248 -6.23 -11.55 -35.01
C GLU A 248 -5.56 -11.71 -33.63
N ASN A 249 -6.28 -12.29 -32.66
CA ASN A 249 -5.93 -12.38 -31.24
C ASN A 249 -5.54 -11.01 -30.62
N ILE A 250 -6.50 -10.08 -30.62
CA ILE A 250 -6.38 -8.71 -30.09
C ILE A 250 -7.60 -8.32 -29.25
N PRO A 251 -7.47 -7.36 -28.30
CA PRO A 251 -8.60 -6.83 -27.55
C PRO A 251 -9.66 -6.19 -28.45
N ARG A 252 -10.90 -6.18 -27.96
CA ARG A 252 -12.10 -5.69 -28.65
C ARG A 252 -11.97 -4.25 -29.11
N GLU A 253 -11.27 -3.43 -28.32
CA GLU A 253 -10.99 -2.02 -28.57
C GLU A 253 -10.25 -1.83 -29.90
N TYR A 254 -9.19 -2.61 -30.10
CA TYR A 254 -8.35 -2.57 -31.31
C TYR A 254 -9.03 -3.28 -32.49
N ALA A 255 -9.77 -4.37 -32.25
CA ALA A 255 -10.60 -5.00 -33.28
C ALA A 255 -11.67 -4.04 -33.82
N THR A 256 -12.26 -3.21 -32.96
CA THR A 256 -13.24 -2.18 -33.34
C THR A 256 -12.62 -1.16 -34.30
N ILE A 257 -11.39 -0.71 -34.03
CA ILE A 257 -10.65 0.23 -34.90
C ILE A 257 -10.32 -0.41 -36.26
N LEU A 258 -9.83 -1.65 -36.28
CA LEU A 258 -9.52 -2.37 -37.53
C LEU A 258 -10.76 -2.59 -38.39
N VAL A 259 -11.87 -3.02 -37.79
CA VAL A 259 -13.15 -3.19 -38.48
C VAL A 259 -13.61 -1.86 -39.05
N TRP A 260 -13.68 -0.79 -38.24
CA TRP A 260 -14.07 0.55 -38.69
C TRP A 260 -13.22 1.06 -39.86
N ARG A 261 -11.90 0.82 -39.88
CA ARG A 261 -11.04 1.18 -41.02
C ARG A 261 -11.43 0.41 -42.28
N ARG A 262 -11.58 -0.92 -42.22
CA ARG A 262 -11.89 -1.76 -43.39
C ARG A 262 -13.11 -1.20 -44.16
N PHE A 263 -14.16 -0.80 -43.44
CA PHE A 263 -15.35 -0.19 -44.05
C PHE A 263 -15.16 1.27 -44.47
N SER A 264 -14.41 2.09 -43.72
CA SER A 264 -14.16 3.49 -44.08
C SER A 264 -13.26 3.63 -45.32
N ALA A 265 -12.29 2.72 -45.50
CA ALA A 265 -11.47 2.62 -46.71
C ALA A 265 -12.28 2.08 -47.91
N GLY A 266 -13.05 1.00 -47.70
CA GLY A 266 -13.93 0.43 -48.73
C GLY A 266 -15.12 1.30 -49.14
N SER A 267 -15.33 2.46 -48.49
CA SER A 267 -16.32 3.47 -48.88
C SER A 267 -15.71 4.60 -49.74
N SER A 268 -14.44 4.48 -50.15
CA SER A 268 -13.68 5.49 -50.89
C SER A 268 -13.18 4.99 -52.27
N GLN A 269 -13.89 4.02 -52.86
CA GLN A 269 -13.68 3.48 -54.21
C GLN A 269 -15.01 3.46 -54.97
#